data_AF-A0A946TW60-F1
#
_entry.id   AF-A0A946TW60-F1
#
_cell.length_a   1.000
_cell.length_b   1.000
_cell.length_c   1.000
_cell.angle_alpha   90.00
_cell.angle_beta   90.00
_cell.angle_gamma   90.00
#
_symmetry.space_group_name_H-M   'P 1'
#
loop_
_entity.id
_entity.type
_entity.pdbx_description
1 polymer ?
#
loop_
_entity_poly.entity_id
_entity_poly.type
_entity_poly.pdbx_seq_one_letter_code
_entity_poly.pdbx_strand_id
1 'polypeptide(L)'
;ISENPSLSGAESVGVVRYLMSIDSPSPEIMAAIAGAVKWFKKVKITGIRVLNFEDKSLPGGVDRKIVVDPEAPPIWARYYEIGTDRPMFIEKGVAKYKLSELSHTKRIGHLWIGGRWPENLLKVEYPAWVEKHQPKD
;
A
#
# COMPACT_ATOMS: atom_id res chain seq x y z
N ILE A 1 20.29 4.10 4.48
CA ILE A 1 19.10 4.54 3.72
C ILE A 1 18.14 3.37 3.61
N SER A 2 16.89 3.54 4.08
CA SER A 2 15.85 2.51 4.06
C SER A 2 14.69 2.87 3.11
N GLU A 3 14.77 4.02 2.44
CA GLU A 3 13.73 4.57 1.57
C GLU A 3 14.38 5.20 0.34
N ASN A 4 13.74 5.02 -0.82
CA ASN A 4 14.12 5.52 -2.13
C ASN A 4 12.91 6.26 -2.75
N PRO A 5 13.10 7.10 -3.78
CA PRO A 5 12.00 7.66 -4.54
C PRO A 5 11.01 6.58 -4.99
N SER A 6 9.75 6.76 -4.63
CA SER A 6 8.72 5.71 -4.73
C SER A 6 7.31 6.30 -4.70
N LEU A 7 6.33 5.51 -5.15
CA LEU A 7 4.93 5.76 -4.84
C LEU A 7 4.59 5.05 -3.54
N SER A 8 4.02 5.77 -2.57
CA SER A 8 3.73 5.23 -1.24
C SER A 8 2.31 4.67 -1.14
N GLY A 9 2.17 3.37 -0.95
CA GLY A 9 0.87 2.73 -0.72
C GLY A 9 0.23 3.08 0.63
N ALA A 10 1.03 3.54 1.60
CA ALA A 10 0.57 3.90 2.93
C ALA A 10 0.30 5.41 3.06
N GLU A 11 1.33 6.23 2.79
CA GLU A 11 1.28 7.67 3.09
C GLU A 11 0.35 8.43 2.13
N SER A 12 0.23 7.98 0.88
CA SER A 12 -0.68 8.62 -0.09
C SER A 12 -2.15 8.54 0.34
N VAL A 13 -2.54 7.60 1.21
CA VAL A 13 -3.91 7.53 1.74
C VAL A 13 -4.23 8.79 2.56
N GLY A 14 -3.28 9.26 3.37
CA GLY A 14 -3.43 10.50 4.14
C GLY A 14 -3.57 11.73 3.26
N VAL A 15 -2.77 11.80 2.18
CA VAL A 15 -2.84 12.90 1.20
C VAL A 15 -4.21 12.93 0.52
N VAL A 16 -4.73 11.77 0.09
CA VAL A 16 -6.05 11.72 -0.55
C VAL A 16 -7.15 12.13 0.42
N ARG A 17 -7.10 11.70 1.68
CA ARG A 17 -8.07 12.12 2.71
C ARG A 17 -8.04 13.63 2.95
N TYR A 18 -6.85 14.23 2.95
CA TYR A 18 -6.71 15.68 3.05
C TYR A 18 -7.35 16.40 1.84
N LEU A 19 -7.12 15.92 0.62
CA LEU A 19 -7.77 16.50 -0.56
C LEU A 19 -9.29 16.34 -0.51
N MET A 20 -9.79 15.19 -0.02
CA MET A 20 -11.22 14.93 0.15
C MET A 20 -11.88 15.77 1.24
N SER A 21 -11.12 16.35 2.19
CA SER A 21 -11.68 17.19 3.25
C SER A 21 -11.94 18.64 2.80
N ILE A 22 -11.59 19.00 1.57
CA ILE A 22 -11.85 20.33 1.00
C ILE A 22 -13.33 20.40 0.63
N ASP A 23 -14.07 21.37 1.16
CA ASP A 23 -15.54 21.45 1.01
C ASP A 23 -16.02 21.77 -0.41
N SER A 24 -15.24 22.53 -1.17
CA SER A 24 -15.54 22.88 -2.56
C SER A 24 -14.28 22.64 -3.41
N PRO A 25 -13.92 21.36 -3.64
CA PRO A 25 -12.69 21.02 -4.34
C PRO A 25 -12.79 21.47 -5.79
N SER A 26 -11.69 21.98 -6.35
CA SER A 26 -11.63 22.32 -7.77
C SER A 26 -11.69 21.05 -8.64
N PRO A 27 -12.01 21.17 -9.94
CA PRO A 27 -11.96 20.04 -10.87
C PRO A 27 -10.61 19.31 -10.86
N GLU A 28 -9.50 20.02 -10.69
CA GLU A 28 -8.15 19.44 -10.62
C GLU A 28 -7.95 18.61 -9.35
N ILE A 29 -8.48 19.07 -8.21
CA ILE A 29 -8.44 18.32 -6.95
C ILE A 29 -9.29 17.06 -7.05
N MET A 30 -10.50 17.15 -7.63
CA MET A 30 -11.35 15.99 -7.88
C MET A 30 -10.66 14.97 -8.79
N ALA A 31 -9.99 15.44 -9.85
CA ALA A 31 -9.22 14.60 -10.75
C ALA A 31 -8.03 13.93 -10.04
N ALA A 32 -7.32 14.64 -9.16
CA ALA A 32 -6.23 14.08 -8.36
C ALA A 32 -6.71 12.96 -7.42
N ILE A 33 -7.82 13.17 -6.71
CA ILE A 33 -8.45 12.17 -5.84
C ILE A 33 -8.84 10.93 -6.67
N ALA A 34 -9.55 11.13 -7.78
CA ALA A 34 -9.98 10.05 -8.66
C ALA A 34 -8.80 9.26 -9.24
N GLY A 35 -7.72 9.95 -9.63
CA GLY A 35 -6.47 9.35 -10.11
C GLY A 35 -5.81 8.47 -9.05
N ALA A 36 -5.70 8.96 -7.80
CA ALA A 36 -5.13 8.19 -6.71
C ALA A 36 -5.99 6.96 -6.36
N VAL A 37 -7.32 7.10 -6.31
CA VAL A 37 -8.24 5.97 -6.11
C VAL A 37 -8.10 4.93 -7.21
N LYS A 38 -8.02 5.36 -8.48
CA LYS A 38 -7.78 4.47 -9.61
C LYS A 38 -6.45 3.72 -9.46
N TRP A 39 -5.40 4.42 -9.03
CA TRP A 39 -4.10 3.81 -8.78
C TRP A 39 -4.16 2.77 -7.65
N PHE A 40 -4.73 3.10 -6.49
CA PHE A 40 -4.89 2.13 -5.39
C PHE A 40 -5.66 0.87 -5.80
N LYS A 41 -6.71 1.01 -6.64
CA LYS A 41 -7.45 -0.12 -7.21
C LYS A 41 -6.60 -0.95 -8.16
N LYS A 42 -5.75 -0.32 -8.96
CA LYS A 42 -4.83 -0.98 -9.92
C LYS A 42 -3.74 -1.77 -9.20
N VAL A 43 -3.12 -1.19 -8.16
CA VAL A 43 -1.92 -1.76 -7.53
C VAL A 43 -2.22 -2.70 -6.36
N LYS A 44 -3.50 -2.91 -6.01
CA LYS A 44 -3.87 -3.86 -4.97
C LYS A 44 -3.35 -5.26 -5.34
N ILE A 45 -2.80 -5.95 -4.36
CA ILE A 45 -2.24 -7.28 -4.50
C ILE A 45 -3.25 -8.27 -3.92
N THR A 46 -3.58 -9.31 -4.67
CA THR A 46 -4.54 -10.36 -4.30
C THR A 46 -3.91 -11.73 -4.43
N GLY A 47 -4.54 -12.75 -3.84
CA GLY A 47 -4.06 -14.14 -3.95
C GLY A 47 -2.83 -14.48 -3.12
N ILE A 48 -2.39 -13.57 -2.23
CA ILE A 48 -1.27 -13.81 -1.32
C ILE A 48 -1.56 -13.31 0.09
N ARG A 49 -0.90 -13.91 1.07
CA ARG A 49 -0.90 -13.48 2.46
C ARG A 49 0.53 -13.31 2.97
N VAL A 50 0.73 -12.29 3.80
CA VAL A 50 1.99 -12.09 4.55
C VAL A 50 1.81 -12.70 5.93
N LEU A 51 2.67 -13.64 6.30
CA LEU A 51 2.59 -14.36 7.56
C LEU A 51 3.91 -14.27 8.32
N ASN A 52 3.82 -14.07 9.63
CA ASN A 52 4.91 -14.39 10.53
C ASN A 52 4.83 -15.89 10.84
N PHE A 53 5.97 -16.56 10.97
CA PHE A 53 6.06 -17.98 11.34
C PHE A 53 7.22 -18.20 12.30
N GLU A 54 7.14 -19.25 13.11
CA GLU A 54 8.21 -19.61 14.04
C GLU A 54 9.43 -20.16 13.30
N ASP A 55 10.60 -19.65 13.66
CA ASP A 55 11.90 -20.17 13.26
C ASP A 55 12.90 -19.92 14.40
N LYS A 56 13.11 -20.96 15.23
CA LYS A 56 13.97 -20.89 16.41
C LYS A 56 15.46 -20.72 16.08
N SER A 57 15.86 -20.88 14.81
CA SER A 57 17.23 -20.63 14.38
C SER A 57 17.55 -19.15 14.22
N LEU A 58 16.53 -18.29 14.16
CA LEU A 58 16.66 -16.86 13.94
C LEU A 58 16.51 -16.06 15.25
N PRO A 59 17.11 -14.86 15.34
CA PRO A 59 16.90 -13.97 16.48
C PRO A 59 15.42 -13.72 16.75
N GLY A 60 14.98 -13.93 17.99
CA GLY A 60 13.58 -13.78 18.39
C GLY A 60 12.64 -14.91 17.95
N GLY A 61 13.15 -15.96 17.31
CA GLY A 61 12.38 -17.19 17.03
C GLY A 61 11.28 -17.05 15.98
N VAL A 62 11.27 -15.95 15.20
CA VAL A 62 10.21 -15.63 14.25
C VAL A 62 10.80 -15.04 12.96
N ASP A 63 10.20 -15.39 11.83
CA ASP A 63 10.46 -14.76 10.53
C ASP A 63 9.16 -14.46 9.79
N ARG A 64 9.26 -13.81 8.63
CA ARG A 64 8.13 -13.39 7.79
C ARG A 64 8.28 -13.89 6.36
N LYS A 65 7.19 -14.42 5.80
CA LYS A 65 7.12 -14.86 4.41
C LYS A 65 5.83 -14.44 3.73
N ILE A 66 5.84 -14.51 2.40
CA ILE A 66 4.65 -14.41 1.56
C ILE A 66 4.24 -15.83 1.18
N VAL A 67 2.96 -16.15 1.31
CA VAL A 67 2.36 -17.41 0.87
C VAL A 67 1.24 -17.14 -0.12
N VAL A 68 0.98 -18.10 -1.01
CA VAL A 68 -0.20 -18.07 -1.89
C VAL A 68 -1.44 -18.37 -1.04
N ASP A 69 -2.45 -17.52 -1.18
CA ASP A 69 -3.75 -17.64 -0.51
C ASP A 69 -4.79 -16.93 -1.40
N PRO A 70 -5.48 -17.67 -2.29
CA PRO A 70 -6.47 -17.11 -3.21
C PRO A 70 -7.60 -16.33 -2.51
N GLU A 71 -7.92 -16.70 -1.27
CA GLU A 71 -9.01 -16.12 -0.47
C GLU A 71 -8.53 -14.98 0.44
N ALA A 72 -7.25 -14.62 0.39
CA ALA A 72 -6.72 -13.52 1.18
C ALA A 72 -7.37 -12.19 0.75
N PRO A 73 -7.77 -11.34 1.73
CA PRO A 73 -8.16 -9.96 1.43
C PRO A 73 -7.05 -9.21 0.68
N PRO A 74 -7.40 -8.22 -0.15
CA PRO A 74 -6.40 -7.44 -0.87
C PRO A 74 -5.46 -6.73 0.10
N ILE A 75 -4.18 -6.71 -0.26
CA ILE A 75 -3.12 -6.01 0.45
C ILE A 75 -2.37 -5.05 -0.49
N TRP A 76 -1.56 -4.18 0.09
CA TRP A 76 -0.72 -3.24 -0.64
C TRP A 76 0.72 -3.34 -0.13
N ALA A 77 1.66 -3.08 -1.04
CA ALA A 77 3.04 -2.76 -0.68
C ALA A 77 3.12 -1.32 -0.14
N ARG A 78 4.11 -1.06 0.72
CA ARG A 78 4.38 0.28 1.22
C ARG A 78 5.01 1.15 0.14
N TYR A 79 5.89 0.57 -0.67
CA TYR A 79 6.59 1.27 -1.75
C TYR A 79 6.37 0.55 -3.08
N TYR A 80 6.06 1.34 -4.10
CA TYR A 80 6.00 0.91 -5.49
C TYR A 80 7.02 1.70 -6.32
N GLU A 81 7.68 1.01 -7.23
CA GLU A 81 8.62 1.61 -8.17
C GLU A 81 7.88 2.55 -9.15
N ILE A 82 8.43 3.76 -9.31
CA ILE A 82 7.88 4.77 -10.22
C ILE A 82 8.00 4.29 -11.67
N GLY A 83 6.91 4.39 -12.42
CA GLY A 83 6.85 4.02 -13.83
C GLY A 83 6.41 2.57 -14.09
N THR A 84 6.59 1.66 -13.13
CA THR A 84 6.21 0.24 -13.28
C THR A 84 5.08 -0.19 -12.35
N ASP A 85 4.81 0.56 -11.28
CA ASP A 85 3.89 0.18 -10.20
C ASP A 85 4.26 -1.16 -9.54
N ARG A 86 5.53 -1.58 -9.65
CA ARG A 86 5.98 -2.85 -9.06
C ARG A 86 6.22 -2.69 -7.56
N PRO A 87 5.69 -3.56 -6.70
CA PRO A 87 6.09 -3.63 -5.30
C PRO A 87 7.61 -3.70 -5.15
N MET A 88 8.17 -2.87 -4.29
CA MET A 88 9.60 -2.90 -4.00
C MET A 88 9.90 -2.87 -2.51
N PHE A 89 11.02 -3.49 -2.17
CA PHE A 89 11.61 -3.53 -0.85
C PHE A 89 12.97 -2.83 -0.91
N ILE A 90 13.44 -2.24 0.18
CA ILE A 90 14.65 -1.43 0.16
C ILE A 90 15.56 -1.82 1.31
N GLU A 91 16.79 -2.20 0.98
CA GLU A 91 17.82 -2.45 1.97
C GLU A 91 19.12 -1.79 1.54
N LYS A 92 19.67 -0.96 2.44
CA LYS A 92 20.92 -0.21 2.19
C LYS A 92 20.86 0.62 0.89
N GLY A 93 19.70 1.20 0.59
CA GLY A 93 19.45 2.00 -0.62
C GLY A 93 19.26 1.18 -1.90
N VAL A 94 19.33 -0.15 -1.85
CA VAL A 94 19.16 -1.03 -3.01
C VAL A 94 17.74 -1.56 -3.05
N ALA A 95 17.08 -1.39 -4.20
CA ALA A 95 15.77 -1.99 -4.47
C ALA A 95 15.88 -3.51 -4.59
N LYS A 96 14.95 -4.20 -3.95
CA LYS A 96 14.72 -5.65 -3.98
C LYS A 96 13.26 -5.87 -4.36
N TYR A 97 12.95 -7.03 -4.92
CA TYR A 97 11.60 -7.33 -5.45
C TYR A 97 10.99 -8.61 -4.91
N LYS A 98 11.69 -9.30 -4.01
CA LYS A 98 11.17 -10.38 -3.19
C LYS A 98 11.46 -10.08 -1.72
N LEU A 99 10.47 -10.34 -0.85
CA LEU A 99 10.66 -10.17 0.59
C LEU A 99 11.84 -11.02 1.12
N SER A 100 12.05 -12.20 0.53
CA SER A 100 13.15 -13.12 0.87
C SER A 100 14.55 -12.59 0.54
N GLU A 101 14.68 -11.55 -0.28
CA GLU A 101 15.99 -10.93 -0.60
C GLU A 101 16.47 -10.00 0.51
N LEU A 102 15.59 -9.58 1.43
CA LEU A 102 15.95 -8.76 2.57
C LEU A 102 16.63 -9.62 3.65
N SER A 103 17.52 -9.01 4.43
CA SER A 103 18.00 -9.59 5.68
C SER A 103 16.85 -9.83 6.65
N HIS A 104 17.02 -10.80 7.56
CA HIS A 104 16.00 -11.15 8.57
C HIS A 104 15.50 -9.92 9.34
N THR A 105 16.40 -9.11 9.90
CA THR A 105 16.06 -7.87 10.62
C THR A 105 15.17 -6.95 9.79
N LYS A 106 15.42 -6.84 8.48
CA LYS A 106 14.60 -6.00 7.59
C LYS A 106 13.28 -6.64 7.21
N ARG A 107 13.23 -7.97 6.99
CA ARG A 107 11.97 -8.69 6.73
C ARG A 107 10.96 -8.51 7.86
N ILE A 108 11.40 -8.63 9.11
CA ILE A 108 10.50 -8.60 10.27
C ILE A 108 10.27 -7.18 10.80
N GLY A 109 11.26 -6.29 10.72
CA GLY A 109 11.25 -4.99 11.39
C GLY A 109 10.48 -3.87 10.70
N HIS A 110 9.95 -4.10 9.49
CA HIS A 110 9.21 -3.10 8.74
C HIS A 110 8.06 -3.74 7.95
N LEU A 111 6.90 -3.08 7.91
CA LEU A 111 5.74 -3.55 7.15
C LEU A 111 5.87 -3.11 5.69
N TRP A 112 6.68 -3.85 4.93
CA TRP A 112 6.92 -3.59 3.51
C TRP A 112 5.73 -3.90 2.60
N ILE A 113 4.96 -4.91 2.97
CA ILE A 113 3.85 -5.47 2.20
C ILE A 113 2.88 -6.15 3.17
N GLY A 114 1.61 -6.21 2.81
CA GLY A 114 0.56 -6.73 3.69
C GLY A 114 -0.27 -5.65 4.37
N GLY A 115 0.03 -4.38 4.12
CA GLY A 115 -0.78 -3.28 4.62
C GLY A 115 -2.13 -3.21 3.92
N ARG A 116 -3.18 -2.86 4.65
CA ARG A 116 -4.54 -2.65 4.14
C ARG A 116 -4.92 -1.16 4.13
N TRP A 117 -3.92 -0.27 4.08
CA TRP A 117 -4.09 1.18 4.29
C TRP A 117 -5.16 1.81 3.37
N PRO A 118 -5.20 1.51 2.04
CA PRO A 118 -6.21 2.10 1.16
C PRO A 118 -7.60 1.49 1.31
N GLU A 119 -7.78 0.40 2.05
CA GLU A 119 -9.02 -0.37 1.99
C GLU A 119 -10.26 0.42 2.45
N ASN A 120 -10.18 1.08 3.62
CA ASN A 120 -11.31 1.87 4.12
C ASN A 120 -11.60 3.07 3.22
N LEU A 121 -10.52 3.71 2.73
CA LEU A 121 -10.62 4.80 1.76
C LEU A 121 -11.41 4.35 0.52
N LEU A 122 -11.07 3.18 -0.04
CA LEU A 122 -11.70 2.66 -1.24
C LEU A 122 -13.13 2.16 -1.04
N LYS A 123 -13.42 1.53 0.11
CA LYS A 123 -14.71 0.86 0.37
C LYS A 123 -15.78 1.78 0.95
N VAL A 124 -15.39 2.79 1.73
CA VAL A 124 -16.31 3.57 2.55
C VAL A 124 -16.16 5.06 2.27
N GLU A 125 -14.96 5.60 2.46
CA GLU A 125 -14.76 7.06 2.48
C GLU A 125 -14.94 7.68 1.09
N TYR A 126 -14.33 7.09 0.06
CA TYR A 126 -14.42 7.63 -1.30
C TYR A 126 -15.83 7.52 -1.91
N PRO A 127 -16.56 6.38 -1.80
CA PRO A 127 -17.95 6.32 -2.25
C PRO A 127 -18.84 7.38 -1.59
N ALA A 128 -18.75 7.56 -0.27
CA ALA A 128 -19.52 8.57 0.46
C ALA A 128 -19.14 10.00 0.02
N TRP A 129 -17.86 10.25 -0.22
CA TRP A 129 -17.39 11.54 -0.73
C TRP A 129 -17.92 11.84 -2.14
N VAL A 130 -17.97 10.82 -3.03
CA VAL A 130 -18.53 10.99 -4.37
C VAL A 130 -20.01 11.37 -4.29
N GLU A 131 -20.80 10.69 -3.45
CA GLU A 131 -22.23 10.99 -3.26
C GLU A 131 -22.46 12.44 -2.79
N LYS A 132 -21.63 12.96 -1.87
CA LYS A 132 -21.71 14.36 -1.41
C LYS A 132 -21.45 15.37 -2.54
N HIS A 133 -20.60 15.05 -3.51
CA HIS A 133 -20.13 15.99 -4.54
C HIS A 133 -20.71 15.70 -5.93
N GLN A 134 -21.67 14.79 -6.05
CA GLN A 134 -22.42 14.62 -7.29
C GLN A 134 -23.27 15.88 -7.56
N PRO A 135 -23.39 16.31 -8.83
CA PRO A 135 -24.38 17.31 -9.20
C PRO A 135 -25.75 16.78 -8.75
N LYS A 136 -26.50 17.60 -8.00
CA LYS A 136 -27.90 17.29 -7.74
C LYS A 136 -28.68 17.65 -9.01
N ASP A 137 -29.41 16.67 -9.53
CA ASP A 137 -30.37 16.88 -10.62
C ASP A 137 -31.43 17.94 -10.27
#